data_AF-A0A3C1SPM2-F1
#
_entry.id   AF-A0A3C1SPM2-F1
#
_cell.length_a   1.000
_cell.length_b   1.000
_cell.length_c   1.000
_cell.angle_alpha   90.00
_cell.angle_beta   90.00
_cell.angle_gamma   90.00
#
_symmetry.space_group_name_H-M   'P 1'
#
loop_
_entity.id
_entity.type
_entity.pdbx_description
1 polymer ?
#
loop_
_entity_poly.entity_id
_entity_poly.type
_entity_poly.pdbx_seq_one_letter_code
_entity_poly.pdbx_strand_id
1 'polypeptide(L)'
;MEDTMGKQCRSWSVEEKLALVLAVLSEHQSVAEVAHQRGVNENPIDRWKEQFLAGGRQGLNGAKAQTADQRLEAENNPLKQLLGEKALEMEILKNLSRGVFAPSFCRARNLMPLHYQKLGTVAVDFLVVLTPSKNIAQGP
;
A
#
# COMPACT_ATOMS: atom_id res chain seq x y z
N MET A 1 41.89 -26.19 -11.21
CA MET A 1 41.97 -25.98 -9.75
C MET A 1 41.88 -24.49 -9.52
N GLU A 2 40.70 -24.02 -9.12
CA GLU A 2 40.49 -22.86 -8.25
C GLU A 2 39.01 -22.87 -7.91
N ASP A 3 38.70 -23.48 -6.76
CA ASP A 3 37.37 -23.47 -6.18
C ASP A 3 37.02 -22.02 -5.85
N THR A 4 35.99 -21.50 -6.50
CA THR A 4 35.40 -20.20 -6.18
C THR A 4 34.73 -20.30 -4.82
N MET A 5 35.53 -20.18 -3.76
CA MET A 5 35.08 -20.11 -2.37
C MET A 5 34.17 -18.89 -2.24
N GLY A 6 32.87 -19.15 -2.21
CA GLY A 6 31.84 -18.13 -2.05
C GLY A 6 32.16 -17.28 -0.82
N LYS A 7 32.37 -15.97 -1.02
CA LYS A 7 32.54 -15.03 0.08
C LYS A 7 31.33 -15.15 0.99
N GLN A 8 31.51 -15.78 2.14
CA GLN A 8 30.50 -15.88 3.18
C GLN A 8 30.15 -14.46 3.62
N CYS A 9 29.01 -13.96 3.14
CA CYS A 9 28.53 -12.65 3.46
C CYS A 9 27.96 -12.72 4.89
N ARG A 10 28.75 -12.29 5.89
CA ARG A 10 28.25 -12.18 7.26
C ARG A 10 27.03 -11.25 7.28
N SER A 11 25.90 -11.76 7.76
CA SER A 11 24.68 -10.98 7.98
C SER A 11 24.76 -10.28 9.33
N TRP A 12 24.63 -8.97 9.33
CA TRP A 12 24.60 -8.14 10.54
C TRP A 12 23.15 -7.79 10.89
N SER A 13 22.75 -8.02 12.14
CA SER A 13 21.46 -7.57 12.65
C SER A 13 21.40 -6.04 12.73
N VAL A 14 20.20 -5.48 12.83
CA VAL A 14 20.01 -4.02 12.91
C VAL A 14 20.59 -3.48 14.22
N GLU A 15 20.34 -4.15 15.35
CA GLU A 15 20.88 -3.81 16.66
C GLU A 15 22.42 -3.77 16.69
N GLU A 16 23.09 -4.75 16.07
CA GLU A 16 24.55 -4.79 16.03
C GLU A 16 25.14 -3.63 15.22
N LYS A 17 24.54 -3.32 14.07
CA LYS A 17 24.93 -2.15 13.26
C LYS A 17 24.76 -0.86 14.05
N LEU A 18 23.64 -0.74 14.77
CA LEU A 18 23.32 0.44 15.58
C LEU A 18 24.31 0.58 16.73
N ALA A 19 24.62 -0.50 17.46
CA ALA A 19 25.62 -0.47 18.53
C ALA A 19 27.02 -0.06 18.04
N LEU A 20 27.42 -0.53 16.86
CA LEU A 20 28.69 -0.12 16.22
C LEU A 20 28.69 1.37 15.86
N VAL A 21 27.64 1.85 15.20
CA VAL A 21 27.53 3.27 14.82
C VAL A 21 27.50 4.18 16.05
N LEU A 22 26.78 3.79 17.10
CA LEU A 22 26.74 4.56 18.34
C LEU A 22 28.10 4.58 19.05
N ALA A 23 28.85 3.48 19.04
CA ALA A 23 30.20 3.46 19.62
C ALA A 23 31.12 4.48 18.91
N VAL A 24 31.09 4.51 17.57
CA VAL A 24 31.85 5.51 16.77
C VAL A 24 31.44 6.95 17.11
N LEU A 25 30.15 7.20 17.33
CA LEU A 25 29.64 8.54 17.61
C LEU A 25 29.83 9.00 19.06
N SER A 26 29.84 8.08 20.03
CA SER A 26 29.82 8.39 21.46
C SER A 26 31.20 8.69 22.03
N GLU A 27 32.26 8.09 21.49
CA GLU A 27 33.60 8.10 22.14
C GLU A 27 34.68 8.87 21.38
N HIS A 28 34.34 9.59 20.30
CA HIS A 28 35.32 10.15 19.34
C HIS A 28 36.31 9.11 18.79
N GLN A 29 36.01 7.82 18.94
CA GLN A 29 36.81 6.75 18.38
C GLN A 29 36.68 6.77 16.86
N SER A 30 37.81 6.62 16.19
CA SER A 30 37.85 6.45 14.75
C SER A 30 37.18 5.12 14.37
N VAL A 31 36.70 5.03 13.13
CA VAL A 31 36.10 3.79 12.61
C VAL A 31 37.07 2.61 12.70
N ALA A 32 38.37 2.87 12.53
CA ALA A 32 39.43 1.89 12.67
C ALA A 32 39.54 1.31 14.10
N GLU A 33 39.44 2.15 15.13
CA GLU A 33 39.50 1.69 16.51
C GLU A 33 38.30 0.78 16.86
N VAL A 34 37.10 1.17 16.44
CA VAL A 34 35.89 0.37 16.67
C VAL A 34 35.93 -0.94 15.88
N ALA A 35 36.42 -0.89 14.64
CA ALA A 35 36.64 -2.07 13.79
C ALA A 35 37.60 -3.07 14.43
N HIS A 36 38.72 -2.59 14.98
CA HIS A 36 39.71 -3.44 15.66
C HIS A 36 39.17 -4.05 16.96
N GLN A 37 38.52 -3.26 17.81
CA GLN A 37 37.98 -3.74 19.08
C GLN A 37 36.90 -4.83 18.88
N ARG A 38 36.09 -4.70 17.82
CA ARG A 38 34.97 -5.62 17.55
C ARG A 38 35.26 -6.66 16.47
N GLY A 39 36.45 -6.66 15.88
CA GLY A 39 36.84 -7.60 14.81
C GLY A 39 36.02 -7.44 13.52
N VAL A 40 35.57 -6.23 13.22
CA VAL A 40 34.69 -5.90 12.08
C VAL A 40 35.50 -5.15 11.02
N ASN A 41 35.09 -5.25 9.76
CA ASN A 41 35.70 -4.45 8.69
C ASN A 41 35.22 -2.98 8.79
N GLU A 42 36.11 -2.02 8.55
CA GLU A 42 35.84 -0.57 8.63
C GLU A 42 34.81 -0.11 7.59
N ASN A 43 34.92 -0.59 6.36
CA ASN A 43 34.08 -0.16 5.22
C ASN A 43 32.56 -0.20 5.49
N PRO A 44 31.97 -1.29 5.99
CA PRO A 44 30.54 -1.31 6.30
C PRO A 44 30.16 -0.35 7.45
N ILE A 45 31.04 -0.15 8.44
CA ILE A 45 30.78 0.74 9.58
C ILE A 45 30.70 2.19 9.09
N ASP A 46 31.62 2.62 8.22
CA ASP A 46 31.57 3.95 7.62
C ASP A 46 30.28 4.20 6.85
N ARG A 47 29.88 3.23 6.03
CA ARG A 47 28.62 3.30 5.29
C ARG A 47 27.40 3.37 6.21
N TRP A 48 27.38 2.60 7.29
CA TRP A 48 26.27 2.64 8.26
C TRP A 48 26.23 3.96 9.03
N LYS A 49 27.39 4.51 9.39
CA LYS A 49 27.52 5.83 10.02
C LYS A 49 26.92 6.92 9.12
N GLU A 50 27.29 6.93 7.84
CA GLU A 50 26.72 7.88 6.87
C GLU A 50 25.21 7.74 6.73
N GLN A 51 24.71 6.51 6.61
CA GLN A 51 23.27 6.24 6.52
C GLN A 51 22.52 6.69 7.78
N PHE A 52 23.07 6.43 8.96
CA PHE A 52 22.51 6.85 10.23
C PHE A 52 22.45 8.38 10.34
N LEU A 53 23.52 9.09 9.97
CA LEU A 53 23.54 10.55 9.99
C LEU A 53 22.61 11.15 8.94
N ALA A 54 22.53 10.58 7.74
CA ALA A 54 21.61 11.02 6.71
C ALA A 54 20.14 10.81 7.13
N GLY A 55 19.82 9.64 7.68
CA GLY A 55 18.50 9.32 8.24
C GLY A 55 18.15 10.20 9.44
N GLY A 56 19.09 10.43 10.35
CA GLY A 56 18.94 11.32 11.49
C GLY A 56 18.66 12.76 11.07
N ARG A 57 19.42 13.29 10.09
CA ARG A 57 19.16 14.62 9.51
C ARG A 57 17.79 14.70 8.85
N GLN A 58 17.39 13.67 8.10
CA GLN A 58 16.07 13.64 7.46
C GLN A 58 14.93 13.57 8.49
N GLY A 59 15.10 12.78 9.56
CA GLY A 59 14.13 12.67 10.66
C GLY A 59 14.01 13.96 11.45
N LEU A 60 15.13 14.60 11.79
CA LEU A 60 15.14 15.89 12.49
C LEU A 60 14.57 17.03 11.64
N ASN A 61 14.72 16.96 10.31
CA ASN A 61 14.14 17.93 9.40
C ASN A 61 12.63 17.72 9.16
N GLY A 62 12.03 16.64 9.70
CA GLY A 62 10.58 16.37 9.68
C GLY A 62 9.94 16.14 8.31
N ALA A 63 10.66 16.36 7.20
CA ALA A 63 10.05 16.68 5.91
C ALA A 63 9.87 15.51 4.94
N LYS A 64 10.17 14.25 5.31
CA LYS A 64 10.08 13.12 4.36
C LYS A 64 9.34 11.89 4.88
N ALA A 65 9.52 11.51 6.15
CA ALA A 65 8.77 10.40 6.72
C ALA A 65 7.26 10.73 6.76
N GLN A 66 6.92 11.94 7.21
CA GLN A 66 5.55 12.41 7.24
C GLN A 66 4.94 12.46 5.83
N THR A 67 5.70 12.85 4.81
CA THR A 67 5.19 13.03 3.44
C THR A 67 5.00 11.72 2.68
N ALA A 68 5.87 10.73 2.91
CA ALA A 68 5.73 9.42 2.29
C ALA A 68 4.51 8.67 2.86
N ASP A 69 4.36 8.66 4.18
CA ASP A 69 3.23 8.02 4.84
C ASP A 69 1.92 8.76 4.53
N GLN A 70 1.91 10.09 4.56
CA GLN A 70 0.73 10.88 4.16
C GLN A 70 0.36 10.66 2.70
N ARG A 71 1.33 10.53 1.79
CA ARG A 71 1.06 10.23 0.38
C ARG A 71 0.46 8.84 0.22
N LEU A 72 1.02 7.84 0.90
CA LEU A 72 0.49 6.48 0.91
C LEU A 72 -0.91 6.42 1.51
N GLU A 73 -1.19 7.18 2.56
CA GLU A 73 -2.53 7.29 3.15
C GLU A 73 -3.51 7.99 2.20
N ALA A 74 -3.08 9.07 1.54
CA ALA A 74 -3.88 9.79 0.55
C ALA A 74 -4.21 8.92 -0.67
N GLU A 75 -3.32 8.01 -1.07
CA GLU A 75 -3.58 7.04 -2.14
C GLU A 75 -4.46 5.87 -1.65
N ASN A 76 -4.27 5.39 -0.42
CA ASN A 76 -5.03 4.24 0.11
C ASN A 76 -6.48 4.55 0.48
N ASN A 77 -6.77 5.74 1.00
CA ASN A 77 -8.12 6.11 1.42
C ASN A 77 -9.16 6.05 0.28
N PRO A 78 -8.95 6.67 -0.90
CA PRO A 78 -9.91 6.57 -1.99
C PRO A 78 -10.04 5.14 -2.52
N LEU A 79 -8.95 4.36 -2.55
CA LEU A 79 -8.97 2.96 -2.96
C LEU A 79 -9.82 2.10 -2.00
N LYS A 80 -9.67 2.30 -0.69
CA LYS A 80 -10.48 1.61 0.34
C LYS A 80 -11.95 1.97 0.23
N GLN A 81 -12.27 3.23 -0.03
CA GLN A 81 -13.66 3.67 -0.22
C GLN A 81 -14.30 2.98 -1.43
N LEU A 82 -13.65 3.01 -2.59
CA LEU A 82 -14.14 2.37 -3.81
C LEU A 82 -14.31 0.85 -3.63
N LEU A 83 -13.38 0.20 -2.94
CA LEU A 83 -13.51 -1.22 -2.60
C LEU A 83 -14.72 -1.49 -1.71
N GLY A 84 -14.97 -0.63 -0.72
CA GLY A 84 -16.15 -0.72 0.15
C GLY A 84 -17.46 -0.60 -0.63
N GLU A 85 -17.55 0.38 -1.53
CA GLU A 85 -18.71 0.58 -2.41
C GLU A 85 -18.97 -0.64 -3.30
N LYS A 86 -17.92 -1.19 -3.93
CA LYS A 86 -18.05 -2.40 -4.77
C LYS A 86 -18.35 -3.66 -3.98
N ALA A 87 -17.80 -3.80 -2.78
CA ALA A 87 -18.13 -4.91 -1.89
C ALA A 87 -19.61 -4.89 -1.51
N LEU A 88 -20.17 -3.72 -1.20
CA LEU A 88 -21.58 -3.55 -0.88
C LEU A 88 -22.49 -3.87 -2.08
N GLU A 89 -22.17 -3.37 -3.28
CA GLU A 89 -22.91 -3.71 -4.52
C GLU A 89 -22.95 -5.23 -4.73
N MET A 90 -21.80 -5.90 -4.61
CA MET A 90 -21.71 -7.35 -4.75
C MET A 90 -22.54 -8.09 -3.70
N GLU A 91 -22.55 -7.60 -2.47
CA GLU A 91 -23.32 -8.20 -1.38
C GLU A 91 -24.82 -8.05 -1.61
N ILE A 92 -25.28 -6.87 -2.02
CA ILE A 92 -26.68 -6.62 -2.36
C ILE A 92 -27.12 -7.55 -3.50
N LEU A 93 -26.35 -7.64 -4.59
CA LEU A 93 -26.66 -8.52 -5.71
C LEU A 93 -26.73 -10.00 -5.28
N LYS A 94 -25.79 -10.44 -4.44
CA LYS A 94 -25.80 -11.79 -3.87
C LYS A 94 -27.05 -12.01 -3.01
N ASN A 95 -27.43 -11.06 -2.17
CA ASN A 95 -28.58 -11.20 -1.28
C ASN A 95 -29.91 -11.18 -2.05
N LEU A 96 -30.00 -10.39 -3.13
CA LEU A 96 -31.14 -10.42 -4.06
C LEU A 96 -31.24 -11.77 -4.76
N SER A 97 -30.13 -12.31 -5.27
CA SER A 97 -30.10 -13.64 -5.92
C SER A 97 -30.49 -14.79 -4.98
N ARG A 98 -30.22 -14.65 -3.68
CA ARG A 98 -30.60 -15.61 -2.62
C ARG A 98 -32.02 -15.38 -2.08
N GLY A 99 -32.74 -14.36 -2.55
CA GLY A 99 -34.08 -14.02 -2.06
C GLY A 99 -34.13 -13.50 -0.62
N VAL A 100 -32.99 -13.02 -0.08
CA VAL A 100 -32.87 -12.55 1.31
C VAL A 100 -33.41 -11.11 1.47
N PHE A 101 -33.43 -10.33 0.39
CA PHE A 101 -34.13 -9.04 0.33
C PHE A 101 -35.45 -9.19 -0.43
N ALA A 102 -36.57 -9.13 0.28
CA ALA A 102 -37.89 -8.91 -0.32
C ALA A 102 -38.18 -7.40 -0.28
N PRO A 103 -38.23 -6.68 -1.42
CA PRO A 103 -38.69 -5.30 -1.43
C PRO A 103 -40.12 -5.25 -0.90
N SER A 104 -40.45 -4.24 -0.09
CA SER A 104 -41.79 -4.02 0.46
C SER A 104 -42.88 -3.80 -0.61
N PHE A 105 -42.52 -3.82 -1.89
CA PHE A 105 -43.44 -3.71 -3.03
C PHE A 105 -43.99 -5.05 -3.52
N CYS A 106 -43.66 -6.18 -2.89
CA CYS A 106 -44.34 -7.46 -3.14
C CYS A 106 -45.72 -7.52 -2.44
N ARG A 107 -46.60 -6.55 -2.71
CA ARG A 107 -48.03 -6.63 -2.37
C ARG A 107 -48.89 -6.02 -3.46
N ALA A 108 -48.68 -6.44 -4.71
CA ALA A 108 -49.66 -6.24 -5.77
C ALA A 108 -50.02 -7.60 -6.37
N ARG A 109 -51.28 -7.98 -6.13
CA ARG A 109 -51.92 -9.17 -6.67
C ARG A 109 -51.97 -9.03 -8.20
N ASN A 110 -51.42 -10.00 -8.91
CA ASN A 110 -51.35 -10.13 -10.39
C ASN A 110 -50.26 -9.32 -11.09
N LEU A 111 -49.06 -9.91 -11.25
CA LEU A 111 -48.25 -9.70 -12.45
C LEU A 111 -47.48 -10.99 -12.81
N MET A 112 -47.52 -11.31 -14.09
CA MET A 112 -47.06 -12.52 -14.80
C MET A 112 -45.73 -13.14 -14.34
N PRO A 113 -45.56 -14.47 -14.50
CA PRO A 113 -44.28 -15.13 -14.25
C PRO A 113 -43.28 -14.72 -15.34
N LEU A 114 -42.15 -14.12 -14.95
CA LEU A 114 -41.00 -14.00 -15.82
C LEU A 114 -40.43 -15.40 -16.05
N HIS A 115 -40.81 -15.97 -17.18
CA HIS A 115 -40.26 -17.20 -17.72
C HIS A 115 -38.77 -16.99 -18.04
N TYR A 116 -37.91 -17.32 -17.09
CA TYR A 116 -36.46 -17.42 -17.29
C TYR A 116 -36.17 -18.72 -18.05
N GLN A 117 -36.14 -18.67 -19.37
CA GLN A 117 -35.60 -19.76 -20.18
C GLN A 117 -34.77 -19.23 -21.34
N LYS A 118 -33.45 -19.47 -21.22
CA LYS A 118 -32.43 -19.51 -22.26
C LYS A 118 -32.76 -18.79 -23.58
N LEU A 119 -32.16 -17.62 -23.79
CA LEU A 119 -31.51 -17.31 -25.07
C LEU A 119 -30.24 -16.51 -24.78
N GLY A 120 -29.14 -16.93 -25.40
CA GLY A 120 -27.91 -16.17 -25.41
C GLY A 120 -28.08 -14.86 -26.18
N THR A 121 -27.06 -14.01 -26.05
CA THR A 121 -26.87 -12.69 -26.67
C THR A 121 -27.16 -11.51 -25.73
N VAL A 122 -26.06 -10.86 -25.36
CA VAL A 122 -25.87 -9.52 -24.76
C VAL A 122 -27.06 -8.56 -24.83
N ALA A 123 -27.53 -8.12 -23.67
CA ALA A 123 -28.32 -6.90 -23.50
C ALA A 123 -28.18 -6.39 -22.04
N VAL A 124 -27.03 -5.82 -21.72
CA VAL A 124 -26.92 -4.85 -20.63
C VAL A 124 -27.26 -3.49 -21.23
N ASP A 125 -28.53 -3.14 -21.30
CA ASP A 125 -29.00 -1.76 -21.54
C ASP A 125 -30.52 -1.66 -21.39
N PHE A 126 -31.01 -1.48 -20.16
CA PHE A 126 -32.23 -0.71 -19.90
C PHE A 126 -32.38 -0.29 -18.43
N LEU A 127 -31.57 0.67 -17.98
CA LEU A 127 -32.04 1.72 -17.04
C LEU A 127 -31.06 2.92 -17.00
N VAL A 128 -30.83 3.57 -18.15
CA VAL A 128 -30.24 4.93 -18.19
C VAL A 128 -31.20 5.84 -18.95
N VAL A 129 -32.12 6.45 -18.22
CA VAL A 129 -32.87 7.65 -18.61
C VAL A 129 -33.07 8.38 -17.27
N LEU A 130 -32.49 9.55 -16.95
CA LEU A 130 -32.76 10.85 -17.53
C LEU A 130 -31.74 11.88 -16.99
N THR A 131 -31.03 12.58 -17.88
CA THR A 131 -30.92 14.06 -18.00
C THR A 131 -29.57 14.48 -18.61
N PRO A 132 -29.56 15.09 -19.82
CA PRO A 132 -28.50 16.01 -20.21
C PRO A 132 -28.92 17.43 -19.79
N SER A 133 -27.98 18.24 -19.27
CA SER A 133 -27.66 19.58 -19.81
C SER A 133 -26.95 20.47 -18.79
N LYS A 134 -25.95 21.19 -19.31
CA LYS A 134 -25.22 22.35 -18.74
C LYS A 134 -24.12 21.95 -17.73
N ASN A 135 -22.84 22.33 -17.88
CA ASN A 135 -22.37 23.64 -18.31
C ASN A 135 -20.82 23.70 -18.41
N ILE A 136 -20.34 24.54 -19.34
CA ILE A 136 -19.06 25.29 -19.36
C ILE A 136 -17.76 24.53 -19.72
N ALA A 137 -17.42 24.59 -21.01
CA ALA A 137 -16.05 24.80 -21.47
C ALA A 137 -15.96 26.22 -22.10
N GLN A 138 -15.30 27.14 -21.41
CA GLN A 138 -14.67 28.36 -21.94
C GLN A 138 -13.42 28.62 -21.10
N GLY A 139 -12.25 28.17 -21.56
CA GLY A 139 -11.14 29.04 -21.98
C GLY A 139 -10.02 29.06 -20.92
N PRO A 140 -8.82 29.60 -21.20
CA PRO A 140 -8.34 30.28 -22.41
C PRO A 140 -7.66 29.37 -23.44
#